data_AF-A0A6A5QQB4-F1
#
_entry.id   AF-A0A6A5QQB4-F1
#
_cell.length_a   1.000
_cell.length_b   1.000
_cell.length_c   1.000
_cell.angle_alpha   90.00
_cell.angle_beta   90.00
_cell.angle_gamma   90.00
#
_symmetry.space_group_name_H-M   'P 1'
#
loop_
_entity.id
_entity.type
_entity.pdbx_description
1 polymer ?
#
loop_
_entity_poly.entity_id
_entity_poly.type
_entity_poly.pdbx_seq_one_letter_code
_entity_poly.pdbx_strand_id
1 'polypeptide(L)'
;MTVWTLLDKNCRATENWGLCHHIPNAEFVSKCMVEWPSKKEDCTTGIWKIDAHWQTEKIRQALITAVAGALEAVTLRPVTGPTNCYDMAGTKGCNVGDVVRVNFPESSNGEPNFMHVRLWNSKTWYGDWDCCEGDKRQKMDVVLDYLGNDIKGEFDGWKDKDFTRDSRCIIDGWKACP
;
A
#
# COMPACT_ATOMS: atom_id res chain seq x y z
N MET A 1 -14.65 -0.87 -9.79
CA MET A 1 -14.54 -0.52 -8.36
C MET A 1 -13.09 -0.12 -8.11
N THR A 2 -12.82 1.01 -7.46
CA THR A 2 -11.45 1.45 -7.17
C THR A 2 -10.90 0.76 -5.92
N VAL A 3 -9.58 0.76 -5.74
CA VAL A 3 -8.95 0.23 -4.52
C VAL A 3 -9.45 1.00 -3.29
N TRP A 4 -9.64 2.32 -3.44
CA TRP A 4 -10.19 3.17 -2.38
C TRP A 4 -11.59 2.72 -1.96
N THR A 5 -12.53 2.58 -2.90
CA THR A 5 -13.91 2.16 -2.58
C THR A 5 -13.95 0.76 -1.97
N LEU A 6 -13.02 -0.10 -2.38
CA LEU A 6 -12.88 -1.43 -1.81
C LEU A 6 -12.44 -1.37 -0.33
N LEU A 7 -11.42 -0.58 -0.01
CA LEU A 7 -10.96 -0.40 1.37
C LEU A 7 -12.03 0.28 2.24
N ASP A 8 -12.69 1.32 1.73
CA ASP A 8 -13.74 2.05 2.44
C ASP A 8 -14.95 1.18 2.77
N LYS A 9 -15.41 0.36 1.81
CA LYS A 9 -16.52 -0.58 2.00
C LYS A 9 -16.26 -1.55 3.16
N ASN A 10 -15.01 -1.98 3.32
CA ASN A 10 -14.62 -3.04 4.22
C ASN A 10 -14.08 -2.55 5.56
N CYS A 11 -13.53 -1.34 5.61
CA CYS A 11 -13.11 -0.66 6.83
C CYS A 11 -14.02 0.56 7.06
N ARG A 12 -15.29 0.30 7.34
CA ARG A 12 -16.33 1.34 7.48
C ARG A 12 -16.07 2.23 8.69
N ALA A 13 -16.63 3.44 8.65
CA ALA A 13 -16.75 4.29 9.83
C ALA A 13 -17.54 3.54 10.91
N THR A 14 -16.87 2.98 11.91
CA THR A 14 -17.52 2.54 13.14
C THR A 14 -17.58 3.74 14.08
N GLU A 15 -18.72 3.94 14.75
CA GLU A 15 -18.92 5.02 15.72
C GLU A 15 -17.98 4.90 16.92
N ASN A 16 -17.40 3.71 17.10
CA ASN A 16 -16.41 3.44 18.11
C ASN A 16 -15.41 2.40 17.58
N TRP A 17 -14.16 2.86 17.32
CA TRP A 17 -12.95 2.04 17.27
C TRP A 17 -12.89 1.10 16.05
N GLY A 18 -12.01 1.42 15.10
CA GLY A 18 -11.98 0.80 13.77
C GLY A 18 -11.03 -0.39 13.64
N LEU A 19 -11.31 -1.52 14.27
CA LEU A 19 -10.58 -2.77 14.02
C LEU A 19 -11.13 -3.46 12.76
N CYS A 20 -10.40 -3.37 11.64
CA CYS A 20 -10.77 -3.96 10.36
C CYS A 20 -9.99 -5.27 10.15
N HIS A 21 -10.53 -6.44 10.52
CA HIS A 21 -9.74 -7.69 10.63
C HIS A 21 -10.07 -8.83 9.64
N HIS A 22 -11.19 -8.79 8.92
CA HIS A 22 -11.50 -9.84 7.96
C HIS A 22 -12.38 -9.34 6.82
N ILE A 23 -11.96 -9.63 5.59
CA ILE A 23 -12.63 -9.13 4.40
C ILE A 23 -12.85 -10.27 3.40
N PRO A 24 -14.00 -10.95 3.45
CA PRO A 24 -14.33 -11.92 2.42
C PRO A 24 -14.49 -11.20 1.06
N ASN A 25 -13.83 -11.73 0.03
CA ASN A 25 -13.98 -11.33 -1.37
C ASN A 25 -13.60 -9.87 -1.70
N ALA A 26 -12.60 -9.29 -1.03
CA ALA A 26 -12.06 -8.01 -1.46
C ALA A 26 -11.01 -8.17 -2.55
N GLU A 27 -11.41 -7.88 -3.78
CA GLU A 27 -10.58 -8.08 -4.96
C GLU A 27 -10.61 -6.86 -5.88
N PHE A 28 -9.50 -6.62 -6.56
CA PHE A 28 -9.37 -5.62 -7.61
C PHE A 28 -8.54 -6.16 -8.77
N VAL A 29 -8.78 -5.61 -9.96
CA VAL A 29 -7.99 -5.93 -11.14
C VAL A 29 -6.66 -5.19 -11.05
N SER A 30 -5.57 -5.91 -11.25
CA SER A 30 -4.20 -5.42 -11.26
C SER A 30 -3.43 -5.97 -12.47
N LYS A 31 -2.21 -5.50 -12.72
CA LYS A 31 -1.31 -6.11 -13.70
C LYS A 31 -0.35 -7.08 -13.03
N CYS A 32 -0.34 -8.33 -13.50
CA CYS A 32 0.61 -9.36 -13.07
C CYS A 32 1.56 -9.72 -14.20
N MET A 33 2.80 -10.06 -13.85
CA MET A 33 3.69 -10.73 -14.78
C MET A 33 3.30 -12.19 -14.88
N VAL A 34 2.89 -12.63 -16.07
CA VAL A 34 2.54 -14.03 -16.33
C VAL A 34 3.67 -14.78 -17.06
N GLU A 35 4.53 -14.04 -17.75
CA GLU A 35 5.70 -14.57 -18.44
C GLU A 35 6.77 -13.48 -18.49
N TRP A 36 7.98 -13.84 -18.09
CA TRP A 36 9.12 -12.95 -18.08
C TRP A 36 9.69 -12.77 -19.50
N PRO A 37 10.26 -11.60 -19.88
CA PRO A 37 10.43 -10.36 -19.10
C PRO A 37 9.28 -9.35 -19.21
N SER A 38 8.37 -9.51 -20.16
CA SER A 38 7.50 -8.41 -20.59
C SER A 38 6.01 -8.75 -20.63
N LYS A 39 5.63 -10.02 -20.45
CA LYS A 39 4.22 -10.39 -20.55
C LYS A 39 3.52 -10.10 -19.23
N LYS A 40 2.83 -8.96 -19.23
CA LYS A 40 1.92 -8.55 -18.17
C LYS A 40 0.49 -8.76 -18.65
N GLU A 41 -0.33 -9.37 -17.81
CA GLU A 41 -1.76 -9.57 -18.07
C GLU A 41 -2.58 -9.01 -16.91
N ASP A 42 -3.87 -8.79 -17.16
CA ASP A 42 -4.80 -8.50 -16.09
C ASP A 42 -4.95 -9.73 -15.18
N CYS A 43 -4.90 -9.49 -13.88
CA CYS A 43 -5.04 -10.52 -12.86
C CYS A 43 -5.85 -9.98 -11.69
N THR A 44 -6.38 -10.90 -10.90
CA THR A 44 -7.09 -10.57 -9.68
C THR A 44 -6.10 -10.52 -8.51
N THR A 45 -5.97 -9.35 -7.90
CA THR A 45 -5.32 -9.19 -6.60
C THR A 45 -6.41 -9.12 -5.54
N GLY A 46 -6.29 -9.96 -4.51
CA GLY A 46 -7.18 -9.91 -3.37
C GLY A 46 -6.49 -9.37 -2.12
N ILE A 47 -7.29 -8.78 -1.24
CA ILE A 47 -6.87 -8.36 0.09
C ILE A 47 -7.14 -9.54 1.03
N TRP A 48 -6.07 -10.18 1.50
CA TRP A 48 -6.13 -11.33 2.40
C TRP A 48 -6.44 -10.94 3.84
N LYS A 49 -5.82 -9.86 4.31
CA LYS A 49 -6.00 -9.37 5.69
C LYS A 49 -5.86 -7.87 5.71
N ILE A 50 -6.66 -7.21 6.54
CA ILE A 50 -6.39 -5.85 6.99
C ILE A 50 -6.16 -5.90 8.51
N ASP A 51 -5.28 -5.03 8.97
CA ASP A 51 -5.10 -4.69 10.37
C ASP A 51 -5.02 -3.17 10.42
N ALA A 52 -5.93 -2.52 11.12
CA ALA A 52 -6.04 -1.07 11.07
C ALA A 52 -6.55 -0.51 12.40
N HIS A 53 -6.14 0.72 12.67
CA HIS A 53 -6.58 1.51 13.80
C HIS A 53 -6.57 3.00 13.42
N TRP A 54 -7.61 3.73 13.81
CA TRP A 54 -7.71 5.18 13.57
C TRP A 54 -8.56 5.83 14.64
N GLN A 55 -8.22 7.07 14.99
CA GLN A 55 -8.97 7.84 15.97
C GLN A 55 -10.20 8.55 15.38
N THR A 56 -10.07 9.13 14.18
CA THR A 56 -11.11 9.95 13.56
C THR A 56 -11.43 9.46 12.16
N GLU A 57 -12.62 9.83 11.66
CA GLU A 57 -13.05 9.53 10.29
C GLU A 57 -12.11 10.13 9.24
N LYS A 58 -11.58 11.33 9.50
CA LYS A 58 -10.62 11.96 8.60
C LYS A 58 -9.29 11.21 8.56
N ILE A 59 -8.79 10.75 9.71
CA ILE A 59 -7.60 9.89 9.78
C ILE A 59 -7.85 8.58 9.03
N ARG A 60 -9.04 7.97 9.18
CA ARG A 60 -9.42 6.77 8.42
C ARG A 60 -9.34 7.00 6.91
N GLN A 61 -9.96 8.08 6.42
CA GLN A 61 -9.96 8.42 5.00
C GLN A 61 -8.54 8.69 4.49
N ALA A 62 -7.70 9.36 5.27
CA ALA A 62 -6.29 9.60 4.92
C ALA A 62 -5.49 8.29 4.86
N LEU A 63 -5.67 7.37 5.82
CA LEU A 63 -5.04 6.04 5.80
C LEU A 63 -5.48 5.22 4.58
N ILE A 64 -6.78 5.19 4.28
CA ILE A 64 -7.32 4.50 3.10
C ILE A 64 -6.75 5.10 1.82
N THR A 65 -6.69 6.43 1.74
CA THR A 65 -6.16 7.12 0.56
C THR A 65 -4.68 6.84 0.36
N ALA A 66 -3.89 6.83 1.44
CA ALA A 66 -2.47 6.47 1.38
C ALA A 66 -2.26 5.03 0.88
N VAL A 67 -2.99 4.06 1.44
CA VAL A 67 -2.90 2.65 1.03
C VAL A 67 -3.39 2.45 -0.41
N ALA A 68 -4.55 2.99 -0.76
CA ALA A 68 -5.10 2.89 -2.13
C ALA A 68 -4.14 3.52 -3.14
N GLY A 69 -3.63 4.71 -2.84
CA GLY A 69 -2.68 5.43 -3.67
C GLY A 69 -1.39 4.66 -3.92
N ALA A 70 -0.83 4.06 -2.86
CA ALA A 70 0.35 3.20 -2.97
C ALA A 70 0.06 1.96 -3.84
N LEU A 71 -1.03 1.25 -3.58
CA LEU A 71 -1.45 0.08 -4.35
C LEU A 71 -1.65 0.41 -5.82
N GLU A 72 -2.37 1.47 -6.15
CA GLU A 72 -2.59 1.88 -7.53
C GLU A 72 -1.28 2.28 -8.23
N ALA A 73 -0.37 2.97 -7.53
CA ALA A 73 0.94 3.33 -8.06
C ALA A 73 1.78 2.10 -8.41
N VAL A 74 1.75 1.05 -7.58
CA VAL A 74 2.58 -0.16 -7.79
C VAL A 74 1.93 -1.23 -8.67
N THR A 75 0.60 -1.21 -8.84
CA THR A 75 -0.16 -2.28 -9.54
C THR A 75 -0.76 -1.86 -10.89
N LEU A 76 -1.07 -0.58 -11.10
CA LEU A 76 -1.85 -0.13 -12.27
C LEU A 76 -1.07 0.77 -13.23
N ARG A 77 -0.04 1.46 -12.74
CA ARG A 77 0.68 2.45 -13.55
C ARG A 77 1.76 1.78 -14.42
N PRO A 78 1.97 2.25 -15.67
CA PRO A 78 3.13 1.89 -16.47
C PRO A 78 4.42 2.19 -15.71
N VAL A 79 5.48 1.45 -15.96
CA VAL A 79 6.76 1.57 -15.23
C VAL A 79 7.85 2.01 -16.18
N THR A 80 8.69 2.93 -15.73
CA THR A 80 9.85 3.39 -16.48
C THR A 80 11.10 3.26 -15.62
N GLY A 81 12.20 2.78 -16.19
CA GLY A 81 13.50 2.72 -15.51
C GLY A 81 13.96 1.31 -15.10
N PRO A 82 15.12 1.21 -14.44
CA PRO A 82 15.72 -0.08 -14.06
C PRO A 82 14.92 -0.77 -12.96
N THR A 83 14.81 -2.10 -13.03
CA THR A 83 14.21 -2.95 -12.00
C THR A 83 15.31 -3.60 -11.17
N ASN A 84 15.12 -3.73 -9.86
CA ASN A 84 16.08 -4.38 -8.96
C ASN A 84 15.87 -5.89 -8.81
N CYS A 85 15.01 -6.46 -9.64
CA CYS A 85 14.74 -7.88 -9.61
C CYS A 85 15.75 -8.66 -10.45
N TYR A 86 15.93 -9.93 -10.11
CA TYR A 86 16.94 -10.80 -10.69
C TYR A 86 16.30 -12.07 -11.27
N ASP A 87 17.03 -12.74 -12.16
CA ASP A 87 16.61 -14.03 -12.72
C ASP A 87 16.97 -15.17 -11.75
N MET A 88 15.99 -16.04 -11.47
CA MET A 88 16.13 -17.31 -10.77
C MET A 88 15.55 -18.43 -11.63
N ALA A 89 16.41 -19.14 -12.37
CA ALA A 89 16.04 -20.31 -13.18
C ALA A 89 14.88 -20.06 -14.16
N GLY A 90 14.90 -18.93 -14.88
CA GLY A 90 13.86 -18.55 -15.84
C GLY A 90 12.62 -17.94 -15.19
N THR A 91 12.66 -17.70 -13.88
CA THR A 91 11.62 -17.00 -13.12
C THR A 91 12.21 -15.76 -12.48
N LYS A 92 11.52 -14.62 -12.54
CA LYS A 92 11.99 -13.38 -11.91
C LYS A 92 11.86 -13.49 -10.38
N GLY A 93 12.98 -13.43 -9.66
CA GLY A 93 13.02 -13.13 -8.24
C GLY A 93 12.94 -11.62 -8.06
N CYS A 94 11.74 -11.10 -7.85
CA CYS A 94 11.58 -9.75 -7.35
C CYS A 94 11.60 -9.77 -5.82
N ASN A 95 12.10 -8.69 -5.26
CA ASN A 95 12.07 -8.50 -3.83
C ASN A 95 10.72 -7.90 -3.46
N VAL A 96 9.73 -8.78 -3.24
CA VAL A 96 8.33 -8.37 -3.14
C VAL A 96 7.82 -8.52 -1.71
N GLY A 97 7.15 -7.48 -1.23
CA GLY A 97 6.27 -7.57 -0.07
C GLY A 97 4.84 -7.86 -0.51
N ASP A 98 4.20 -8.85 0.10
CA ASP A 98 2.76 -9.06 0.05
C ASP A 98 2.02 -8.15 1.06
N VAL A 99 2.69 -7.12 1.59
CA VAL A 99 2.18 -6.27 2.65
C VAL A 99 2.42 -4.79 2.33
N VAL A 100 1.37 -3.98 2.49
CA VAL A 100 1.44 -2.51 2.54
C VAL A 100 1.22 -2.09 3.98
N ARG A 101 2.12 -1.28 4.56
CA ARG A 101 1.97 -0.74 5.92
C ARG A 101 2.03 0.78 5.89
N VAL A 102 0.96 1.42 6.34
CA VAL A 102 0.92 2.86 6.57
C VAL A 102 0.77 3.08 8.07
N ASN A 103 1.65 3.89 8.64
CA ASN A 103 1.57 4.33 10.03
C ASN A 103 1.58 5.86 10.03
N PHE A 104 0.64 6.45 10.75
CA PHE A 104 0.58 7.86 11.06
C PHE A 104 1.01 8.09 12.52
N PRO A 105 1.21 9.36 12.92
CA PRO A 105 1.51 9.68 14.31
C PRO A 105 0.45 9.15 15.26
N GLU A 106 0.83 8.98 16.52
CA GLU A 106 -0.13 8.80 17.60
C GLU A 106 -0.97 10.07 17.77
N SER A 107 -2.20 9.87 18.18
CA SER A 107 -3.11 10.92 18.59
C SER A 107 -2.66 11.58 19.90
N SER A 108 -3.24 12.74 20.25
CA SER A 108 -2.85 13.49 21.47
C SER A 108 -3.06 12.71 22.77
N ASN A 109 -3.89 11.67 22.75
CA ASN A 109 -4.13 10.73 23.86
C ASN A 109 -3.23 9.48 23.81
N GLY A 110 -2.27 9.39 22.89
CA GLY A 110 -1.34 8.26 22.75
C GLY A 110 -1.86 7.08 21.92
N GLU A 111 -3.02 7.22 21.28
CA GLU A 111 -3.60 6.14 20.47
C GLU A 111 -2.91 6.02 19.11
N PRO A 112 -2.60 4.81 18.62
CA PRO A 112 -1.91 4.62 17.36
C PRO A 112 -2.82 4.91 16.16
N ASN A 113 -2.26 5.20 14.99
CA ASN A 113 -3.03 5.35 13.75
C ASN A 113 -2.31 4.59 12.62
N PHE A 114 -2.90 3.50 12.13
CA PHE A 114 -2.27 2.67 11.12
C PHE A 114 -3.27 1.93 10.23
N MET A 115 -2.81 1.52 9.05
CA MET A 115 -3.49 0.56 8.20
C MET A 115 -2.46 -0.32 7.50
N HIS A 116 -2.50 -1.61 7.80
CA HIS A 116 -1.65 -2.64 7.25
C HIS A 116 -2.51 -3.61 6.44
N VAL A 117 -2.14 -3.83 5.18
CA VAL A 117 -2.89 -4.65 4.24
C VAL A 117 -1.99 -5.77 3.75
N ARG A 118 -2.44 -7.02 3.91
CA ARG A 118 -1.82 -8.19 3.28
C ARG A 118 -2.59 -8.57 2.03
N LEU A 119 -1.87 -8.81 0.96
CA LEU A 119 -2.40 -9.07 -0.37
C LEU A 119 -2.11 -10.51 -0.78
N TRP A 120 -2.91 -11.05 -1.70
CA TRP A 120 -2.64 -12.31 -2.39
C TRP A 120 -2.94 -12.16 -3.88
N ASN A 121 -2.30 -12.98 -4.70
CA ASN A 121 -2.47 -12.96 -6.14
C ASN A 121 -2.98 -14.29 -6.66
N SER A 122 -3.98 -14.28 -7.54
CA SER A 122 -4.59 -15.51 -8.06
C SER A 122 -3.72 -16.31 -9.03
N LYS A 123 -2.64 -15.73 -9.56
CA LYS A 123 -1.73 -16.41 -10.50
C LYS A 123 -0.54 -17.08 -9.82
N THR A 124 0.04 -16.41 -8.84
CA THR A 124 1.31 -16.80 -8.24
C THR A 124 1.16 -17.25 -6.78
N TRP A 125 -0.03 -17.09 -6.18
CA TRP A 125 -0.34 -17.38 -4.77
C TRP A 125 0.47 -16.57 -3.74
N TYR A 126 1.47 -15.82 -4.20
CA TYR A 126 2.34 -14.91 -3.45
C TYR A 126 2.45 -13.59 -4.20
N GLY A 127 2.71 -12.51 -3.47
CA GLY A 127 2.76 -11.18 -4.05
C GLY A 127 3.89 -11.01 -5.04
N ASP A 128 3.56 -10.63 -6.28
CA ASP A 128 4.49 -10.10 -7.28
C ASP A 128 4.19 -8.61 -7.57
N TRP A 129 3.85 -7.84 -6.53
CA TRP A 129 3.74 -6.39 -6.62
C TRP A 129 5.12 -5.76 -6.52
N ASP A 130 5.73 -5.60 -7.68
CA ASP A 130 7.11 -5.14 -7.87
C ASP A 130 7.24 -3.66 -7.47
N CYS A 131 7.27 -3.30 -6.18
CA CYS A 131 7.37 -1.88 -5.77
C CYS A 131 8.75 -1.26 -6.07
N CYS A 132 9.73 -2.10 -6.40
CA CYS A 132 11.10 -1.74 -6.75
C CYS A 132 11.37 -1.77 -8.27
N GLU A 133 10.30 -1.90 -9.07
CA GLU A 133 10.37 -1.76 -10.53
C GLU A 133 10.45 -0.28 -10.91
N GLY A 134 11.53 0.11 -11.57
CA GLY A 134 11.64 1.42 -12.22
C GLY A 134 11.30 2.59 -11.29
N ASP A 135 10.29 3.36 -11.68
CA ASP A 135 9.86 4.61 -11.04
C ASP A 135 8.67 4.45 -10.07
N LYS A 136 8.32 3.22 -9.68
CA LYS A 136 7.14 2.97 -8.83
C LYS A 136 7.23 3.59 -7.45
N ARG A 137 8.40 3.53 -6.80
CA ARG A 137 8.61 4.19 -5.50
C ARG A 137 8.37 5.69 -5.61
N GLN A 138 8.94 6.34 -6.61
CA GLN A 138 8.79 7.77 -6.86
C GLN A 138 7.31 8.13 -7.12
N LYS A 139 6.57 7.27 -7.84
CA LYS A 139 5.13 7.45 -8.05
C LYS A 139 4.32 7.33 -6.75
N MET A 140 4.65 6.39 -5.89
CA MET A 140 4.03 6.26 -4.56
C MET A 140 4.36 7.48 -3.69
N ASP A 141 5.62 7.89 -3.69
CA ASP A 141 6.13 9.06 -2.98
C ASP A 141 5.34 10.33 -3.32
N VAL A 142 5.12 10.58 -4.62
CA VAL A 142 4.31 11.70 -5.09
C VAL A 142 2.87 11.64 -4.56
N VAL A 143 2.26 10.46 -4.52
CA VAL A 143 0.90 10.30 -3.98
C VAL A 143 0.84 10.63 -2.50
N LEU A 144 1.84 10.22 -1.73
CA LEU A 144 1.90 10.49 -0.29
C LEU A 144 2.21 11.96 0.01
N ASP A 145 2.99 12.63 -0.83
CA ASP A 145 3.27 14.07 -0.70
C ASP A 145 2.02 14.93 -0.79
N TYR A 146 1.07 14.57 -1.65
CA TYR A 146 -0.20 15.28 -1.74
C TYR A 146 -1.05 15.17 -0.47
N LEU A 147 -0.88 14.11 0.32
CA LEU A 147 -1.62 13.91 1.57
C LEU A 147 -1.00 14.65 2.76
N GLY A 148 0.20 15.21 2.61
CA GLY A 148 0.96 15.76 3.73
C GLY A 148 0.22 16.87 4.49
N ASN A 149 -0.45 17.77 3.78
CA ASN A 149 -1.23 18.85 4.41
C ASN A 149 -2.45 18.33 5.15
N ASP A 150 -3.17 17.36 4.56
CA ASP A 150 -4.36 16.77 5.17
C ASP A 150 -3.97 16.01 6.45
N ILE A 151 -2.90 15.22 6.41
CA ILE A 151 -2.38 14.49 7.57
C ILE A 151 -1.98 15.48 8.67
N LYS A 152 -1.18 16.50 8.34
CA LYS A 152 -0.75 17.51 9.33
C LYS A 152 -1.93 18.21 10.01
N GLY A 153 -3.02 18.46 9.28
CA GLY A 153 -4.23 19.08 9.83
C GLY A 153 -4.89 18.29 10.94
N GLU A 154 -4.71 16.96 10.94
CA GLU A 154 -5.37 16.04 11.87
C GLU A 154 -4.52 15.72 13.12
N PHE A 155 -3.22 16.04 13.13
CA PHE A 155 -2.32 15.76 14.25
C PHE A 155 -1.78 17.04 14.88
N ASP A 156 -2.29 17.41 16.06
CA ASP A 156 -1.91 18.64 16.78
C ASP A 156 -0.39 18.82 16.94
N GLY A 157 0.33 17.75 17.28
CA GLY A 157 1.79 17.77 17.46
C GLY A 157 2.61 17.92 16.18
N TRP A 158 1.96 18.02 15.02
CA TRP A 158 2.56 18.09 13.68
C TRP A 158 2.16 19.35 12.90
N LYS A 159 1.26 20.20 13.43
CA LYS A 159 0.80 21.41 12.76
C LYS A 159 1.95 22.33 12.31
N ASP A 160 2.96 22.49 13.17
CA ASP A 160 4.12 23.35 12.93
C ASP A 160 5.34 22.61 12.36
N LYS A 161 5.20 21.33 11.95
CA LYS A 161 6.30 20.52 11.42
C LYS A 161 6.18 20.35 9.92
N ASP A 162 7.29 20.19 9.21
CA ASP A 162 7.25 19.79 7.81
C ASP A 162 6.79 18.34 7.69
N PHE A 163 5.92 18.08 6.71
CA PHE A 163 5.53 16.71 6.41
C PHE A 163 6.75 15.97 5.87
N THR A 164 7.04 14.83 6.48
CA THR A 164 8.05 13.89 5.99
C THR A 164 7.43 12.52 5.95
N ARG A 165 7.82 11.73 4.96
CA ARG A 165 7.41 10.33 4.82
C ARG A 165 8.65 9.45 4.76
N ASP A 166 8.49 8.23 5.24
CA ASP A 166 9.49 7.18 5.09
C ASP A 166 8.88 6.03 4.31
N SER A 167 8.96 6.16 2.98
CA SER A 167 8.46 5.15 2.05
C SER A 167 9.58 4.19 1.71
N ARG A 168 9.41 2.93 2.14
CA ARG A 168 10.38 1.86 1.91
C ARG A 168 9.77 0.74 1.11
N CYS A 169 10.55 0.26 0.17
CA CYS A 169 10.33 -1.06 -0.40
C CYS A 169 11.26 -2.05 0.29
N ILE A 170 10.69 -3.00 1.02
CA ILE A 170 11.45 -3.98 1.79
C ILE A 170 11.49 -5.31 1.03
N ILE A 171 12.71 -5.78 0.91
CA ILE A 171 13.22 -7.02 0.36
C ILE A 171 13.52 -7.95 1.53
N ASP A 172 13.08 -9.21 1.47
CA ASP A 172 13.45 -10.25 2.44
C ASP A 172 13.30 -9.82 3.91
N GLY A 173 12.19 -9.17 4.25
CA GLY A 173 11.86 -8.80 5.63
C GLY A 173 12.68 -7.67 6.28
N TRP A 174 13.85 -7.29 5.74
CA TRP A 174 14.69 -6.22 6.33
C TRP A 174 15.55 -5.40 5.36
N LYS A 175 15.79 -5.85 4.12
CA LYS A 175 16.68 -5.15 3.18
C LYS A 175 15.87 -4.11 2.39
N ALA A 176 16.29 -2.85 2.31
CA ALA A 176 15.58 -1.86 1.50
C ALA A 176 16.03 -1.95 0.02
N CYS A 177 15.13 -1.64 -0.91
CA CYS A 177 15.52 -1.34 -2.28
C CYS A 177 16.38 -0.06 -2.29
N PRO A 178 17.54 -0.10 -2.97
CA PRO A 178 18.40 1.08 -3.11
C PRO A 178 17.66 2.25 -3.75
#